data_AF-A0A2M9K871-F1
#
_entry.id   AF-A0A2M9K871-F1
#
_cell.length_a   1.000
_cell.length_b   1.000
_cell.length_c   1.000
_cell.angle_alpha   90.00
_cell.angle_beta   90.00
_cell.angle_gamma   90.00
#
_symmetry.space_group_name_H-M   'P 1'
#
loop_
_entity.id
_entity.type
_entity.pdbx_description
1 polymer ?
#
loop_
_entity_poly.entity_id
_entity_poly.type
_entity_poly.pdbx_seq_one_letter_code
_entity_poly.pdbx_strand_id
1 'polypeptide(L)'
;MPEASDEATCAYWKEHREQLRQCETQRSTLTNLLIVVTAALSALIVQQKFTLNVVPLCIFVVLTGAYGAVAVSKYYERASYHLSQARALTADLVTRGVLGSKEGLVQARVEHNNRFPRLHRIRLHQLWVMLHLAIALYGVALLCVCVLVA
;
A
#
# COMPACT_ATOMS: atom_id res chain seq x y z
N MET A 1 -12.03 -32.13 -22.88
CA MET A 1 -12.04 -30.65 -22.93
C MET A 1 -12.24 -29.91 -21.59
N PRO A 2 -12.74 -30.50 -20.47
CA PRO A 2 -12.83 -29.76 -19.20
C PRO A 2 -11.46 -29.39 -18.61
N GLU A 3 -10.46 -30.27 -18.76
CA GLU A 3 -9.09 -30.03 -18.27
C GLU A 3 -8.43 -28.76 -18.86
N ALA A 4 -8.61 -28.51 -20.16
CA ALA A 4 -8.08 -27.31 -20.81
C ALA A 4 -8.76 -26.02 -20.32
N SER A 5 -10.05 -26.09 -19.95
CA SER A 5 -10.78 -24.95 -19.37
C SER A 5 -10.34 -24.67 -17.92
N ASP A 6 -10.04 -25.72 -17.16
CA ASP A 6 -9.63 -25.58 -15.76
C ASP A 6 -8.17 -25.09 -15.68
N GLU A 7 -7.31 -25.50 -16.60
CA GLU A 7 -5.94 -24.97 -16.75
C GLU A 7 -5.96 -23.47 -17.09
N ALA A 8 -6.80 -23.04 -18.05
CA ALA A 8 -6.96 -21.63 -18.38
C ALA A 8 -7.47 -20.80 -17.19
N THR A 9 -8.40 -21.36 -16.40
CA THR A 9 -8.94 -20.72 -15.19
C THR A 9 -7.86 -20.59 -14.11
N CYS A 10 -7.04 -21.64 -13.91
CA CYS A 10 -5.90 -21.61 -13.00
C CYS A 10 -4.84 -20.58 -13.43
N ALA A 11 -4.54 -20.51 -14.72
CA ALA A 11 -3.59 -19.52 -15.27
C ALA A 11 -4.10 -18.08 -15.05
N TYR A 12 -5.38 -17.83 -15.33
CA TYR A 12 -5.99 -16.52 -15.11
C TYR A 12 -6.07 -16.14 -13.62
N TRP A 13 -6.34 -17.11 -12.75
CA TRP A 13 -6.27 -16.92 -11.31
C TRP A 13 -4.86 -16.54 -10.85
N LYS A 14 -3.83 -17.22 -11.37
CA LYS A 14 -2.42 -16.94 -11.06
C LYS A 14 -2.03 -15.53 -11.47
N GLU A 15 -2.46 -15.08 -12.65
CA GLU A 15 -2.22 -13.70 -13.12
C GLU A 15 -2.78 -12.67 -12.13
N HIS A 16 -4.01 -12.84 -11.65
CA HIS A 16 -4.56 -11.92 -10.64
C HIS A 16 -3.81 -11.94 -9.31
N ARG A 17 -3.30 -13.10 -8.87
CA ARG A 17 -2.46 -13.18 -7.67
C ARG A 17 -1.12 -12.47 -7.85
N GLU A 18 -0.56 -12.51 -9.06
CA GLU A 18 0.68 -11.83 -9.41
C GLU A 18 0.47 -10.31 -9.48
N GLN A 19 -0.58 -9.83 -10.14
CA GLN A 19 -0.93 -8.41 -10.19
C GLN A 19 -1.18 -7.82 -8.79
N LEU A 20 -1.83 -8.58 -7.90
CA LEU A 20 -1.98 -8.23 -6.48
C LEU A 20 -0.60 -8.03 -5.80
N ARG A 21 0.33 -8.98 -6.00
CA ARG A 21 1.70 -8.91 -5.43
C ARG A 21 2.48 -7.73 -6.01
N GLN A 22 2.31 -7.44 -7.29
CA GLN A 22 2.93 -6.31 -7.95
C GLN A 22 2.45 -4.97 -7.37
N CYS A 23 1.14 -4.81 -7.12
CA CYS A 23 0.62 -3.61 -6.46
C CYS A 23 1.23 -3.39 -5.08
N GLU A 24 1.38 -4.46 -4.29
CA GLU A 24 2.03 -4.41 -2.97
C GLU A 24 3.52 -4.05 -3.07
N THR A 25 4.21 -4.58 -4.07
CA THR A 25 5.63 -4.28 -4.34
C THR A 25 5.80 -2.81 -4.73
N GLN A 26 4.98 -2.31 -5.65
CA GLN A 26 5.00 -0.92 -6.09
C GLN A 26 4.70 0.05 -4.93
N ARG A 27 3.76 -0.31 -4.05
CA ARG A 27 3.48 0.48 -2.83
C ARG A 27 4.69 0.59 -1.90
N SER A 28 5.39 -0.52 -1.68
CA SER A 28 6.62 -0.56 -0.86
C SER A 28 7.73 0.27 -1.52
N THR A 29 7.99 0.05 -2.81
CA THR A 29 9.02 0.77 -3.57
C THR A 29 8.79 2.28 -3.56
N LEU A 30 7.55 2.73 -3.83
CA LEU A 30 7.20 4.15 -3.80
C LEU A 30 7.43 4.74 -2.40
N THR A 31 7.00 4.04 -1.35
CA THR A 31 7.15 4.52 0.03
C THR A 31 8.62 4.65 0.42
N ASN A 32 9.44 3.65 0.10
CA ASN A 32 10.87 3.69 0.38
C ASN A 32 11.56 4.86 -0.36
N LEU A 33 11.22 5.06 -1.63
CA LEU A 33 11.76 6.18 -2.41
C LEU A 33 11.39 7.52 -1.76
N LEU A 34 10.13 7.70 -1.38
CA LEU A 34 9.67 8.94 -0.75
C LEU A 34 10.33 9.19 0.60
N ILE A 35 10.52 8.16 1.44
CA ILE A 35 11.27 8.30 2.71
C ILE A 35 12.70 8.79 2.46
N VAL A 36 13.41 8.19 1.49
CA VAL A 36 14.79 8.57 1.16
C VAL A 36 14.85 10.01 0.65
N VAL A 37 13.95 10.39 -0.26
CA VAL A 37 13.87 11.76 -0.80
C VAL A 37 13.56 12.75 0.32
N THR A 38 12.58 12.48 1.17
CA THR A 38 12.24 13.32 2.32
C THR A 38 13.45 13.49 3.24
N ALA A 39 14.17 12.42 3.58
CA ALA A 39 15.35 12.50 4.44
C ALA A 39 16.47 13.36 3.81
N ALA A 40 16.75 13.17 2.52
CA ALA A 40 17.77 13.94 1.81
C ALA A 40 17.42 15.44 1.74
N LEU A 41 16.16 15.77 1.43
CA LEU A 41 15.69 17.17 1.40
C LEU A 41 15.71 17.81 2.78
N SER A 42 15.39 17.04 3.83
CA SER A 42 15.45 17.51 5.21
C SER A 42 16.88 17.91 5.60
N ALA A 43 17.87 17.08 5.25
CA ALA A 43 19.28 17.40 5.49
C ALA A 43 19.70 18.69 4.77
N LEU A 44 19.28 18.87 3.51
CA LEU A 44 19.56 20.08 2.73
C LEU A 44 18.91 21.33 3.35
N ILE A 45 17.64 21.25 3.77
CA ILE A 45 16.91 22.34 4.44
C ILE A 45 17.65 22.78 5.71
N VAL A 46 18.10 21.82 6.52
CA VAL A 46 18.86 22.09 7.76
C VAL A 46 20.21 22.75 7.45
N GLN A 47 20.93 22.27 6.43
CA GLN A 47 22.21 22.86 6.01
C GLN A 47 22.06 24.32 5.54
N GLN A 48 20.93 24.63 4.89
CA GLN A 48 20.58 25.99 4.46
C GLN A 48 19.95 26.83 5.58
N LYS A 49 20.03 26.36 6.84
CA LYS A 49 19.58 27.05 8.05
C LYS A 49 18.15 27.59 7.95
N PHE A 50 17.25 26.84 7.30
CA PHE A 50 15.83 27.20 7.17
C PHE A 50 15.58 28.58 6.51
N THR A 51 16.48 29.04 5.63
CA THR A 51 16.27 30.28 4.87
C THR A 51 15.04 30.21 3.96
N LEU A 52 14.46 31.35 3.58
CA LEU A 52 13.30 31.39 2.67
C LEU A 52 13.57 30.72 1.31
N ASN A 53 14.82 30.62 0.89
CA ASN A 53 15.22 29.94 -0.36
C ASN A 53 14.88 28.45 -0.38
N VAL A 54 14.70 27.80 0.78
CA VAL A 54 14.32 26.37 0.86
C VAL A 54 12.82 26.13 1.02
N VAL A 55 11.99 27.17 0.99
CA VAL A 55 10.52 27.06 0.97
C VAL A 55 10.02 26.15 -0.16
N PRO A 56 10.54 26.24 -1.42
CA PRO A 56 10.12 25.32 -2.48
C PRO A 56 10.38 23.85 -2.15
N LEU A 57 11.47 23.54 -1.44
CA LEU A 57 11.79 22.16 -1.01
C LEU A 57 10.79 21.67 0.05
N CYS A 58 10.39 22.54 0.98
CA CYS A 58 9.38 22.20 1.99
C CYS A 58 8.03 21.90 1.32
N ILE A 59 7.60 22.76 0.38
CA ILE A 59 6.38 22.56 -0.41
C ILE A 59 6.46 21.23 -1.17
N PHE A 60 7.60 20.92 -1.78
CA PHE A 60 7.78 19.65 -2.47
C PHE A 60 7.62 18.45 -1.54
N VAL A 61 8.15 18.49 -0.31
CA VAL A 61 7.92 17.43 0.70
C VAL A 61 6.44 17.29 1.06
N VAL A 62 5.72 18.40 1.24
CA VAL A 62 4.26 18.38 1.49
C VAL A 62 3.52 17.69 0.35
N LEU A 63 3.78 18.12 -0.89
CA LEU A 63 3.10 17.61 -2.07
C LEU A 63 3.41 16.14 -2.32
N THR A 64 4.66 15.72 -2.14
CA THR A 64 5.06 14.31 -2.31
C THR A 64 4.49 13.41 -1.23
N GLY A 65 4.38 13.87 0.03
CA GLY A 65 3.66 13.15 1.09
C GLY A 65 2.16 13.02 0.77
N ALA A 66 1.50 14.09 0.35
CA ALA A 66 0.09 14.05 -0.05
C ALA A 66 -0.15 13.12 -1.25
N TYR A 67 0.70 13.21 -2.28
CA TYR A 67 0.69 12.32 -3.43
C TYR A 67 0.89 10.86 -3.00
N GLY A 68 1.86 10.59 -2.13
CA GLY A 68 2.11 9.26 -1.58
C GLY A 68 0.87 8.66 -0.93
N ALA A 69 0.13 9.44 -0.13
CA ALA A 69 -1.10 8.99 0.51
C ALA A 69 -2.18 8.57 -0.51
N VAL A 70 -2.33 9.34 -1.59
CA VAL A 70 -3.26 9.01 -2.69
C VAL A 70 -2.78 7.78 -3.46
N ALA A 71 -1.49 7.72 -3.81
CA ALA A 71 -0.91 6.64 -4.59
C ALA A 71 -0.99 5.29 -3.86
N VAL A 72 -0.65 5.23 -2.57
CA VAL A 72 -0.76 3.98 -1.79
C VAL A 72 -2.21 3.54 -1.60
N SER A 73 -3.14 4.50 -1.53
CA SER A 73 -4.58 4.20 -1.53
C SER A 73 -5.03 3.62 -2.87
N LYS A 74 -4.52 4.15 -3.98
CA LYS A 74 -4.83 3.66 -5.33
C LYS A 74 -4.26 2.26 -5.56
N TYR A 75 -3.04 1.98 -5.11
CA TYR A 75 -2.47 0.63 -5.16
C TYR A 75 -3.28 -0.36 -4.30
N TYR A 76 -3.77 0.06 -3.14
CA TYR A 76 -4.64 -0.77 -2.32
C TYR A 76 -5.99 -1.06 -2.99
N GLU A 77 -6.61 -0.07 -3.64
CA GLU A 77 -7.83 -0.27 -4.43
C GLU A 77 -7.60 -1.30 -5.54
N ARG A 78 -6.53 -1.14 -6.31
CA ARG A 78 -6.21 -2.07 -7.41
C ARG A 78 -5.84 -3.47 -6.93
N ALA A 79 -5.10 -3.58 -5.83
CA ALA A 79 -4.84 -4.85 -5.15
C ALA A 79 -6.14 -5.53 -4.72
N SER A 80 -7.08 -4.78 -4.14
CA SER A 80 -8.38 -5.29 -3.70
C SER A 80 -9.22 -5.79 -4.88
N TYR A 81 -9.18 -5.09 -6.02
CA TYR A 81 -9.79 -5.52 -7.28
C TYR A 81 -9.23 -6.87 -7.76
N HIS A 82 -7.91 -7.04 -7.83
CA HIS A 82 -7.31 -8.31 -8.26
C HIS A 82 -7.60 -9.45 -7.27
N LEU A 83 -7.66 -9.14 -5.97
CA LEU A 83 -8.03 -10.12 -4.96
C LEU A 83 -9.50 -10.56 -5.07
N SER A 84 -10.43 -9.66 -5.39
CA SER A 84 -11.85 -10.04 -5.57
C SER A 84 -12.02 -10.95 -6.78
N GLN A 85 -11.36 -10.63 -7.90
CA GLN A 85 -11.39 -11.48 -9.10
C GLN A 85 -10.76 -12.87 -8.83
N ALA A 86 -9.61 -12.92 -8.16
CA ALA A 86 -9.01 -14.19 -7.77
C ALA A 86 -9.93 -15.03 -6.87
N ARG A 87 -10.68 -14.41 -5.94
CA ARG A 87 -11.65 -15.10 -5.08
C ARG A 87 -12.84 -15.66 -5.86
N ALA A 88 -13.33 -14.93 -6.87
CA ALA A 88 -14.41 -15.40 -7.74
C ALA A 88 -13.97 -16.65 -8.52
N LEU A 89 -12.76 -16.63 -9.10
CA LEU A 89 -12.18 -17.78 -9.78
C LEU A 89 -11.94 -18.97 -8.84
N THR A 90 -11.48 -18.71 -7.60
CA THR A 90 -11.38 -19.77 -6.59
C THR A 90 -12.74 -20.41 -6.27
N ALA A 91 -13.82 -19.63 -6.23
CA ALA A 91 -15.15 -20.18 -5.98
C ALA A 91 -15.64 -21.07 -7.15
N ASP A 92 -15.36 -20.68 -8.39
CA ASP A 92 -15.66 -21.51 -9.58
C ASP A 92 -14.88 -22.84 -9.53
N LEU A 93 -13.57 -22.79 -9.27
CA LEU A 93 -12.72 -23.98 -9.16
C LEU A 93 -13.15 -24.93 -8.02
N VAL A 94 -13.63 -24.41 -6.89
CA VAL A 94 -14.21 -25.23 -5.81
C VAL A 94 -15.53 -25.88 -6.27
N THR A 95 -16.38 -25.14 -6.96
CA THR A 95 -17.69 -25.65 -7.44
C THR A 95 -17.52 -26.78 -8.46
N ARG A 96 -16.45 -26.72 -9.26
CA ARG A 96 -16.07 -27.76 -10.23
C ARG A 96 -15.33 -28.94 -9.61
N GLY A 97 -15.02 -28.91 -8.31
CA GLY A 97 -14.30 -29.96 -7.61
C GLY A 97 -12.78 -29.99 -7.87
N VAL A 98 -12.22 -28.96 -8.53
CA VAL A 98 -10.78 -28.83 -8.78
C VAL A 98 -10.03 -28.45 -7.50
N LEU A 99 -10.65 -27.63 -6.65
CA LEU A 99 -10.12 -27.25 -5.34
C LEU A 99 -10.96 -27.85 -4.20
N GLY A 100 -10.29 -28.17 -3.10
CA GLY A 100 -10.94 -28.68 -1.88
C GLY A 100 -11.84 -27.67 -1.17
N SER A 101 -12.58 -28.15 -0.16
CA SER A 101 -13.53 -27.33 0.62
C SER A 101 -12.88 -26.11 1.30
N LYS A 102 -13.70 -25.08 1.53
CA LYS A 102 -13.31 -23.83 2.20
C LYS A 102 -13.22 -23.95 3.72
N GLU A 103 -13.66 -25.04 4.32
CA GLU A 103 -13.74 -25.23 5.78
C GLU A 103 -12.42 -24.97 6.50
N GLY A 104 -11.31 -25.58 6.02
CA GLY A 104 -9.98 -25.36 6.60
C GLY A 104 -9.52 -23.90 6.52
N LEU A 105 -9.90 -23.17 5.46
CA LEU A 105 -9.59 -21.74 5.32
C LEU A 105 -10.39 -20.88 6.30
N VAL A 106 -11.64 -21.25 6.58
CA VAL A 106 -12.47 -20.56 7.58
C VAL A 106 -11.91 -20.79 8.98
N GLN A 107 -11.53 -22.02 9.32
CA GLN A 107 -10.92 -22.34 10.61
C GLN A 107 -9.61 -21.58 10.82
N ALA A 108 -8.73 -21.56 9.82
CA ALA A 108 -7.49 -20.79 9.86
C ALA A 108 -7.73 -19.28 10.04
N ARG A 109 -8.81 -18.73 9.45
CA ARG A 109 -9.19 -17.32 9.65
C ARG A 109 -9.63 -17.04 11.09
N VAL A 110 -10.42 -17.93 11.69
CA VAL A 110 -10.87 -17.81 13.08
C VAL A 110 -9.68 -17.88 14.03
N GLU A 111 -8.80 -18.86 13.85
CA GLU A 111 -7.58 -19.01 14.65
C GLU A 111 -6.69 -17.76 14.55
N HIS A 112 -6.50 -17.23 13.34
CA HIS A 112 -5.76 -15.99 13.13
C HIS A 112 -6.38 -14.80 13.89
N ASN A 113 -7.70 -14.62 13.80
CA ASN A 113 -8.40 -13.52 14.47
C ASN A 113 -8.30 -13.64 16.01
N ASN A 114 -8.39 -14.86 16.54
CA ASN A 114 -8.23 -15.14 17.97
C ASN A 114 -6.80 -14.87 18.45
N ARG A 115 -5.79 -15.19 17.62
CA ARG A 115 -4.38 -14.90 17.91
C ARG A 115 -4.06 -13.41 17.88
N PHE A 116 -4.75 -12.63 17.05
CA PHE A 116 -4.50 -11.20 16.85
C PHE A 116 -5.75 -10.33 17.09
N PRO A 117 -6.35 -10.33 18.30
CA PRO A 117 -7.69 -9.79 18.54
C PRO A 117 -7.83 -8.27 18.36
N ARG A 118 -6.73 -7.52 18.46
CA ARG A 118 -6.68 -6.07 18.19
C ARG A 118 -6.15 -5.76 16.80
N LEU A 119 -5.05 -6.41 16.41
CA LEU A 119 -4.32 -6.08 15.19
C LEU A 119 -5.11 -6.43 13.91
N HIS A 120 -5.94 -7.48 13.92
CA HIS A 120 -6.77 -7.82 12.75
C HIS A 120 -7.81 -6.73 12.40
N ARG A 121 -8.12 -5.83 13.35
CA ARG A 121 -9.07 -4.71 13.14
C ARG A 121 -8.42 -3.53 12.43
N ILE A 122 -7.09 -3.40 12.53
CA ILE A 122 -6.35 -2.32 11.87
C ILE A 122 -6.16 -2.69 10.41
N ARG A 123 -6.70 -1.88 9.50
CA ARG A 123 -6.54 -2.13 8.07
C ARG A 123 -5.15 -1.69 7.65
N LEU A 124 -4.36 -2.61 7.11
CA LEU A 124 -2.97 -2.35 6.71
C LEU A 124 -2.83 -1.11 5.82
N HIS A 125 -3.74 -0.88 4.86
CA HIS A 125 -3.69 0.30 4.00
C HIS A 125 -3.78 1.64 4.75
N GLN A 126 -4.47 1.69 5.90
CA GLN A 126 -4.55 2.91 6.70
C GLN A 126 -3.19 3.27 7.28
N LEU A 127 -2.38 2.27 7.67
CA LEU A 127 -1.02 2.52 8.18
C LEU A 127 -0.14 3.16 7.09
N TRP A 128 -0.24 2.68 5.85
CA TRP A 128 0.48 3.27 4.71
C TRP A 128 0.04 4.70 4.43
N VAL A 129 -1.27 4.96 4.43
CA VAL A 129 -1.79 6.32 4.23
C VAL A 129 -1.33 7.26 5.34
N MET A 130 -1.42 6.83 6.60
CA MET A 130 -1.01 7.66 7.74
C MET A 130 0.48 7.99 7.72
N LEU A 131 1.34 7.07 7.27
CA LEU A 131 2.76 7.33 7.07
C LEU A 131 2.99 8.48 6.07
N HIS A 132 2.31 8.47 4.93
CA HIS A 132 2.44 9.51 3.92
C HIS A 132 1.81 10.85 4.37
N LEU A 133 0.71 10.81 5.11
CA LEU A 133 0.15 12.00 5.75
C LEU A 133 1.11 12.59 6.80
N ALA A 134 1.83 11.75 7.54
CA ALA A 134 2.86 12.21 8.46
C ALA A 134 4.04 12.89 7.73
N ILE A 135 4.45 12.38 6.56
CA ILE A 135 5.45 13.05 5.70
C ILE A 135 4.94 14.41 5.23
N ALA A 136 3.67 14.49 4.81
CA ALA A 136 3.08 15.77 4.38
C ALA A 136 3.04 16.78 5.55
N LEU A 137 2.59 16.35 6.73
CA LEU A 137 2.55 17.18 7.93
C LEU A 137 3.96 17.63 8.36
N TYR A 138 4.94 16.74 8.22
CA TYR A 138 6.34 17.07 8.47
C TYR A 138 6.85 18.17 7.53
N GLY A 139 6.51 18.12 6.24
CA GLY A 139 6.80 19.20 5.29
C GLY A 139 6.15 20.53 5.69
N VAL A 140 4.91 20.51 6.21
CA VAL A 140 4.23 21.70 6.72
C VAL A 140 4.97 22.26 7.93
N ALA A 141 5.42 21.40 8.85
CA ALA A 141 6.19 21.83 10.01
C ALA A 141 7.51 22.50 9.60
N LEU A 142 8.24 21.93 8.62
CA LEU A 142 9.45 22.55 8.07
C LEU A 142 9.16 23.92 7.45
N LEU A 143 8.07 24.04 6.70
CA LEU A 143 7.64 25.31 6.11
C LEU A 143 7.35 26.36 7.18
N CYS A 144 6.62 26.00 8.23
CA CYS A 144 6.35 26.89 9.36
C CYS A 144 7.64 27.38 10.02
N VAL A 145 8.62 26.49 10.24
CA VAL A 145 9.92 26.88 10.80
C VAL A 145 10.64 27.87 9.90
N CYS A 146 10.67 27.64 8.58
CA CYS A 146 11.30 28.57 7.63
C CYS A 146 10.68 29.97 7.67
N VAL A 147 9.35 30.06 7.82
CA VAL A 147 8.64 31.34 7.89
C VAL A 147 8.80 32.03 9.25
N LEU A 148 8.91 31.28 10.34
CA LEU A 148 9.05 31.84 11.69
C LEU A 148 10.47 32.29 12.03
N VAL A 149 11.48 31.71 11.38
CA VAL A 149 12.91 31.99 11.65
C VAL A 149 13.50 33.00 10.65
N ALA A 150 12.87 33.17 9.49
CA ALA A 150 13.26 34.17 8.49
C ALA A 150 12.89 35.59 8.89
#